data_AF-A0A380KWT4-F1
#
_entry.id   AF-A0A380KWT4-F1
#
_cell.length_a   1.000
_cell.length_b   1.000
_cell.length_c   1.000
_cell.angle_alpha   90.00
_cell.angle_beta   90.00
_cell.angle_gamma   90.00
#
_symmetry.space_group_name_H-M   'P 1'
#
loop_
_entity.id
_entity.type
_entity.pdbx_description
1 polymer ?
#
loop_
_entity_poly.entity_id
_entity_poly.type
_entity_poly.pdbx_seq_one_letter_code
_entity_poly.pdbx_strand_id
1 'polypeptide(L)'
;MGLFATLVLGQLAVLADEVPKSTTNSEPETSSTSSQTSKDSSTTSSSSSSSGSTSSSSSSISSSSEKKSDEDKDKGKPKEEESKAEKEKQAGIEKKENDDKEPDFTVSVNYTTQEFIKKIGEDARTLGQENDIYASVMIAQAILESGSGNSGLAQPPHHNLFGIKGAYQGSSVTMSTQEDDGTGKFHTIKDAFRSYPDYRASLKDYVDLIRTATYQAVWKKNAPNYKAATKALTGLYATDKNYNKKLDALIEAYDLTKYDQPTDKTLLERYPDGDYPDYDGKDYPGAENYTDTSARYAFNRMSQLGGKLETNFAEPKNWSSSASQQGYEVKKEVKVGTVVSLQPGQEKAGSQGQVAVVEKVFPSGAVLISEYGKFSPRLVSFRVIDAKSAQQLEYITPKSQHITD
;
A
#
# COMPACT_ATOMS: atom_id res chain seq x y z
N MET A 1 25.58 9.72 -4.96
CA MET A 1 25.65 8.45 -4.21
C MET A 1 24.22 8.05 -3.91
N GLY A 2 23.77 6.91 -4.45
CA GLY A 2 22.38 6.47 -4.32
C GLY A 2 22.01 6.24 -2.86
N LEU A 3 20.84 6.75 -2.45
CA LEU A 3 20.26 6.50 -1.12
C LEU A 3 19.86 5.03 -0.92
N PHE A 4 19.89 4.25 -2.01
CA PHE A 4 19.55 2.86 -2.04
C PHE A 4 20.76 2.04 -2.40
N ALA A 5 20.83 0.90 -1.73
CA ALA A 5 21.40 -0.26 -2.32
C ALA A 5 20.58 -0.62 -3.57
N THR A 6 21.23 -0.75 -4.71
CA THR A 6 20.66 -1.55 -5.79
C THR A 6 20.80 -3.01 -5.39
N LEU A 7 20.04 -3.46 -4.37
CA LEU A 7 20.24 -4.79 -3.82
C LEU A 7 19.25 -5.83 -4.30
N VAL A 8 19.86 -6.95 -4.67
CA VAL A 8 19.34 -8.29 -4.50
C VAL A 8 19.34 -8.64 -2.99
N LEU A 9 18.43 -8.04 -2.20
CA LEU A 9 18.19 -8.45 -0.80
C LEU A 9 17.32 -9.71 -0.79
N GLY A 10 17.92 -10.85 -1.14
CA GLY A 10 17.36 -12.19 -0.92
C GLY A 10 18.23 -13.09 -0.03
N GLN A 11 19.51 -12.74 0.14
CA GLN A 11 20.47 -13.49 0.94
C GLN A 11 21.05 -12.63 2.06
N LEU A 12 20.28 -12.43 3.12
CA LEU A 12 20.85 -12.24 4.45
C LEU A 12 20.53 -13.49 5.27
N ALA A 13 21.12 -14.61 4.88
CA ALA A 13 21.33 -15.70 5.82
C ALA A 13 22.40 -15.21 6.81
N VAL A 14 21.99 -14.99 8.05
CA VAL A 14 22.93 -14.78 9.15
C VAL A 14 23.77 -16.06 9.26
N LEU A 15 25.05 -16.00 8.87
CA LEU A 15 26.04 -16.92 9.41
C LEU A 15 26.16 -16.54 10.88
N ALA A 16 25.47 -17.28 11.75
CA ALA A 16 25.64 -17.15 13.18
C ALA A 16 27.06 -17.63 13.52
N ASP A 17 27.94 -16.73 13.92
CA ASP A 17 29.13 -17.12 14.67
C ASP A 17 28.66 -17.71 16.00
N GLU A 18 29.02 -18.97 16.26
CA GLU A 18 28.76 -19.64 17.52
C GLU A 18 29.43 -18.87 18.67
N VAL A 19 28.64 -18.27 19.55
CA VAL A 19 29.10 -17.76 20.85
C VAL A 19 28.91 -18.86 21.90
N PRO A 20 29.92 -19.17 22.72
CA PRO A 20 29.92 -20.37 23.55
C PRO A 20 28.89 -20.31 24.68
N LYS A 21 28.27 -21.48 24.93
CA LYS A 21 27.41 -21.77 26.09
C LYS A 21 28.12 -21.37 27.39
N SER A 22 27.63 -20.33 28.04
CA SER A 22 27.79 -20.14 29.48
C SER A 22 26.51 -20.64 30.17
N THR A 23 26.69 -21.71 30.93
CA THR A 23 25.72 -22.29 31.85
C THR A 23 25.33 -21.28 32.93
N THR A 24 24.07 -21.32 33.35
CA THR A 24 23.54 -21.33 34.73
C THR A 24 22.32 -20.41 34.84
N ASN A 25 21.12 -20.97 35.08
CA ASN A 25 20.42 -20.69 36.33
C ASN A 25 19.19 -21.57 36.53
N SER A 26 19.10 -22.09 37.75
CA SER A 26 17.89 -22.64 38.37
C SER A 26 17.03 -21.50 38.91
N GLU A 27 15.73 -21.64 38.67
CA GLU A 27 14.50 -21.18 39.35
C GLU A 27 14.41 -19.95 40.27
N PRO A 28 13.19 -19.35 40.36
CA PRO A 28 12.95 -18.06 40.96
C PRO A 28 12.48 -18.17 42.43
N GLU A 29 12.75 -17.12 43.20
CA GLU A 29 12.08 -16.85 44.47
C GLU A 29 11.61 -15.39 44.52
N THR A 30 10.55 -15.22 45.31
CA THR A 30 9.63 -14.08 45.29
C THR A 30 9.97 -13.03 46.37
N SER A 31 9.42 -11.82 46.17
CA SER A 31 8.85 -10.92 47.19
C SER A 31 9.43 -9.49 47.33
N SER A 32 8.49 -8.54 47.20
CA SER A 32 8.22 -7.36 48.05
C SER A 32 9.19 -6.17 48.16
N THR A 33 8.66 -5.01 47.70
CA THR A 33 8.40 -3.78 48.49
C THR A 33 9.39 -2.60 48.49
N SER A 34 8.82 -1.45 48.09
CA SER A 34 9.02 -0.05 48.54
C SER A 34 10.14 0.85 47.99
N SER A 35 9.68 1.79 47.15
CA SER A 35 9.70 3.26 47.28
C SER A 35 10.99 4.09 47.37
N GLN A 36 10.88 5.26 46.70
CA GLN A 36 11.55 6.58 46.87
C GLN A 36 12.70 6.92 45.90
N THR A 37 12.42 7.81 44.92
CA THR A 37 12.75 9.27 44.86
C THR A 37 14.25 9.52 44.57
N SER A 38 14.66 10.12 43.44
CA SER A 38 14.91 11.57 43.21
C SER A 38 15.47 11.75 41.78
N LYS A 39 15.00 12.69 40.94
CA LYS A 39 15.66 13.98 40.52
C LYS A 39 17.20 13.95 40.62
N ASP A 40 17.98 14.30 39.59
CA ASP A 40 18.09 15.65 38.98
C ASP A 40 19.09 15.68 37.79
N SER A 41 19.11 16.80 37.05
CA SER A 41 20.26 17.42 36.34
C SER A 41 20.71 16.79 34.99
N SER A 42 20.46 17.31 33.77
CA SER A 42 20.90 18.58 33.11
C SER A 42 22.26 19.07 33.62
N THR A 43 23.33 19.35 32.87
CA THR A 43 23.52 20.27 31.74
C THR A 43 25.05 20.40 31.59
N THR A 44 25.58 20.60 30.37
CA THR A 44 26.70 21.50 29.98
C THR A 44 27.14 21.10 28.57
N SER A 45 26.91 21.91 27.52
CA SER A 45 27.80 22.97 26.98
C SER A 45 29.19 22.42 26.59
N SER A 46 29.84 22.71 25.46
CA SER A 46 29.84 23.85 24.53
C SER A 46 30.94 23.54 23.48
N SER A 47 30.64 23.65 22.18
CA SER A 47 31.23 24.58 21.19
C SER A 47 32.75 24.55 20.92
N SER A 48 33.12 24.34 19.65
CA SER A 48 34.14 25.08 18.83
C SER A 48 34.57 24.18 17.65
N SER A 49 34.19 24.42 16.39
CA SER A 49 34.73 25.36 15.39
C SER A 49 36.24 25.27 15.14
N SER A 50 36.64 24.84 13.93
CA SER A 50 37.50 25.60 13.00
C SER A 50 37.97 24.76 11.78
N SER A 51 37.75 25.32 10.57
CA SER A 51 38.63 25.38 9.37
C SER A 51 39.77 24.35 9.21
N GLY A 52 40.04 23.73 8.06
CA GLY A 52 39.92 24.20 6.68
C GLY A 52 41.32 24.42 6.08
N SER A 53 41.75 23.61 5.10
CA SER A 53 42.76 23.87 4.03
C SER A 53 43.06 22.55 3.28
N THR A 54 42.62 22.39 2.03
CA THR A 54 43.38 22.55 0.76
C THR A 54 44.59 21.63 0.58
N SER A 55 44.53 20.73 -0.41
CA SER A 55 45.41 20.77 -1.59
C SER A 55 45.11 19.63 -2.56
N SER A 56 44.77 20.02 -3.78
CA SER A 56 44.79 19.26 -5.02
C SER A 56 46.22 18.93 -5.47
N SER A 57 46.44 17.75 -6.06
CA SER A 57 47.43 17.58 -7.12
C SER A 57 47.12 16.33 -7.97
N SER A 58 46.71 16.60 -9.20
CA SER A 58 46.71 15.73 -10.36
C SER A 58 48.12 15.55 -10.93
N SER A 59 48.47 14.37 -11.43
CA SER A 59 49.09 14.21 -12.77
C SER A 59 49.38 12.75 -13.12
N SER A 60 48.86 12.40 -14.28
CA SER A 60 49.09 11.27 -15.19
C SER A 60 50.52 11.15 -15.75
N ILE A 61 50.88 9.96 -16.27
CA ILE A 61 51.72 9.61 -17.46
C ILE A 61 51.74 8.05 -17.52
N SER A 62 51.10 7.37 -18.50
CA SER A 62 51.64 6.83 -19.80
C SER A 62 52.85 5.88 -19.64
N SER A 63 53.06 4.74 -20.32
CA SER A 63 52.41 4.04 -21.45
C SER A 63 53.23 2.77 -21.84
N SER A 64 52.53 1.70 -22.26
CA SER A 64 52.85 0.76 -23.39
C SER A 64 53.84 -0.42 -23.31
N SER A 65 53.29 -1.60 -23.73
CA SER A 65 53.83 -2.65 -24.66
C SER A 65 54.97 -3.59 -24.20
N GLU A 66 55.09 -4.91 -24.48
CA GLU A 66 54.57 -5.93 -25.44
C GLU A 66 54.82 -7.36 -24.82
N LYS A 67 53.97 -8.40 -24.86
CA LYS A 67 53.49 -9.35 -25.93
C LYS A 67 54.31 -10.65 -26.14
N LYS A 68 53.75 -11.82 -25.75
CA LYS A 68 53.67 -13.16 -26.43
C LYS A 68 53.41 -14.28 -25.38
N SER A 69 52.26 -14.98 -25.36
CA SER A 69 51.73 -16.09 -26.20
C SER A 69 51.96 -17.46 -25.54
N ASP A 70 50.87 -18.16 -25.20
CA ASP A 70 50.63 -19.57 -25.54
C ASP A 70 49.15 -19.94 -25.28
N GLU A 71 48.59 -20.72 -26.19
CA GLU A 71 47.24 -21.30 -26.16
C GLU A 71 47.16 -22.51 -25.21
N ASP A 72 46.06 -22.64 -24.46
CA ASP A 72 45.33 -23.91 -24.45
C ASP A 72 43.83 -23.69 -24.14
N LYS A 73 43.00 -24.52 -24.78
CA LYS A 73 41.54 -24.56 -24.69
C LYS A 73 41.12 -25.41 -23.48
N ASP A 74 40.22 -24.89 -22.63
CA ASP A 74 39.09 -25.70 -22.18
C ASP A 74 37.90 -24.82 -21.74
N LYS A 75 36.70 -25.38 -21.95
CA LYS A 75 35.36 -24.82 -21.78
C LYS A 75 35.02 -24.49 -20.33
N GLY A 76 34.35 -23.34 -20.13
CA GLY A 76 33.61 -23.03 -18.91
C GLY A 76 33.08 -21.60 -18.87
N LYS A 77 31.99 -21.32 -19.61
CA LYS A 77 31.21 -20.05 -19.64
C LYS A 77 30.11 -20.10 -18.54
N PRO A 78 29.64 -19.00 -17.91
CA PRO A 78 29.84 -18.81 -16.48
C PRO A 78 28.55 -18.91 -15.65
N LYS A 79 28.78 -18.97 -14.35
CA LYS A 79 27.82 -18.92 -13.25
C LYS A 79 27.31 -17.47 -13.08
N GLU A 80 26.23 -17.11 -13.78
CA GLU A 80 25.66 -15.74 -13.75
C GLU A 80 24.12 -15.69 -13.57
N GLU A 81 23.44 -16.83 -13.42
CA GLU A 81 21.97 -16.90 -13.26
C GLU A 81 21.45 -17.02 -11.81
N GLU A 82 22.33 -17.23 -10.82
CA GLU A 82 21.92 -17.67 -9.47
C GLU A 82 21.31 -16.54 -8.60
N SER A 83 21.70 -15.28 -8.79
CA SER A 83 21.28 -14.18 -7.88
C SER A 83 19.91 -13.56 -8.21
N LYS A 84 19.50 -13.53 -9.48
CA LYS A 84 18.18 -12.98 -9.89
C LYS A 84 17.04 -13.97 -9.62
N ALA A 85 17.32 -15.26 -9.74
CA ALA A 85 16.37 -16.33 -9.49
C ALA A 85 15.93 -16.41 -8.01
N GLU A 86 16.77 -16.00 -7.06
CA GLU A 86 16.49 -16.15 -5.63
C GLU A 86 15.55 -15.07 -5.07
N LYS A 87 15.64 -13.81 -5.56
CA LYS A 87 14.68 -12.72 -5.24
C LYS A 87 13.32 -12.93 -5.91
N GLU A 88 13.28 -13.71 -7.00
CA GLU A 88 12.05 -14.14 -7.68
C GLU A 88 11.39 -15.31 -6.92
N LYS A 89 12.19 -16.25 -6.39
CA LYS A 89 11.69 -17.32 -5.50
C LYS A 89 11.13 -16.79 -4.17
N GLN A 90 11.73 -15.75 -3.59
CA GLN A 90 11.16 -15.04 -2.44
C GLN A 90 10.04 -14.09 -2.88
N ALA A 91 8.90 -14.14 -2.18
CA ALA A 91 7.59 -13.57 -2.59
C ALA A 91 6.83 -14.34 -3.69
N GLY A 92 7.37 -15.47 -4.18
CA GLY A 92 6.65 -16.38 -5.09
C GLY A 92 6.41 -15.80 -6.48
N ILE A 93 7.33 -14.97 -6.98
CA ILE A 93 7.27 -14.33 -8.29
C ILE A 93 8.00 -15.20 -9.31
N GLU A 94 7.28 -15.73 -10.29
CA GLU A 94 7.86 -16.54 -11.36
C GLU A 94 7.79 -15.77 -12.68
N LYS A 95 8.92 -15.72 -13.40
CA LYS A 95 8.97 -15.16 -14.75
C LYS A 95 8.39 -16.20 -15.72
N LYS A 96 7.42 -15.80 -16.54
CA LYS A 96 6.97 -16.65 -17.66
C LYS A 96 8.02 -16.68 -18.76
N GLU A 97 8.42 -17.87 -19.17
CA GLU A 97 9.13 -18.07 -20.43
C GLU A 97 8.14 -17.94 -21.58
N ASN A 98 8.28 -16.85 -22.35
CA ASN A 98 7.64 -16.71 -23.65
C ASN A 98 8.74 -16.33 -24.63
N ASP A 99 8.98 -17.18 -25.64
CA ASP A 99 9.84 -16.85 -26.77
C ASP A 99 9.30 -15.56 -27.44
N ASP A 100 10.16 -14.55 -27.53
CA ASP A 100 9.97 -13.29 -28.26
C ASP A 100 8.94 -12.26 -27.74
N LYS A 101 8.40 -12.41 -26.51
CA LYS A 101 7.58 -11.36 -25.87
C LYS A 101 8.27 -10.70 -24.68
N GLU A 102 7.89 -9.45 -24.40
CA GLU A 102 8.30 -8.77 -23.19
C GLU A 102 8.02 -9.64 -21.94
N PRO A 103 8.92 -9.66 -20.94
CA PRO A 103 8.80 -10.56 -19.80
C PRO A 103 7.53 -10.26 -19.00
N ASP A 104 6.81 -11.32 -18.65
CA ASP A 104 5.61 -11.33 -17.79
C ASP A 104 5.92 -12.07 -16.49
N PHE A 105 5.29 -11.67 -15.39
CA PHE A 105 5.52 -12.25 -14.07
C PHE A 105 4.20 -12.74 -13.48
N THR A 106 4.23 -13.93 -12.91
CA THR A 106 3.10 -14.49 -12.14
C THR A 106 3.49 -14.61 -10.68
N VAL A 107 2.53 -14.36 -9.80
CA VAL A 107 2.74 -14.47 -8.36
C VAL A 107 1.86 -15.59 -7.80
N SER A 108 2.49 -16.55 -7.14
CA SER A 108 1.79 -17.58 -6.37
C SER A 108 1.44 -17.02 -4.99
N VAL A 109 0.14 -16.78 -4.77
CA VAL A 109 -0.39 -16.28 -3.50
C VAL A 109 -0.08 -17.30 -2.39
N ASN A 110 0.59 -16.85 -1.34
CA ASN A 110 0.96 -17.69 -0.22
C ASN A 110 0.62 -17.06 1.13
N TYR A 111 0.50 -17.92 2.15
CA TYR A 111 0.05 -17.53 3.49
C TYR A 111 1.01 -16.55 4.18
N THR A 112 2.33 -16.76 4.06
CA THR A 112 3.32 -15.91 4.73
C THR A 112 3.26 -14.46 4.24
N THR A 113 3.08 -14.27 2.93
CA THR A 113 2.92 -12.94 2.34
C THR A 113 1.58 -12.32 2.71
N GLN A 114 0.49 -13.08 2.77
CA GLN A 114 -0.80 -12.57 3.26
C GLN A 114 -0.73 -12.10 4.71
N GLU A 115 -0.08 -12.85 5.60
CA GLU A 115 0.13 -12.44 6.99
C GLU A 115 1.02 -11.21 7.11
N PHE A 116 2.05 -11.11 6.29
CA PHE A 116 2.87 -9.90 6.20
C PHE A 116 2.04 -8.68 5.77
N ILE A 117 1.22 -8.82 4.72
CA ILE A 117 0.31 -7.76 4.26
C ILE A 117 -0.64 -7.34 5.38
N LYS A 118 -1.20 -8.28 6.15
CA LYS A 118 -2.08 -7.93 7.29
C LYS A 118 -1.39 -7.08 8.35
N LYS A 119 -0.09 -7.30 8.60
CA LYS A 119 0.67 -6.53 9.60
C LYS A 119 0.87 -5.07 9.21
N ILE A 120 1.04 -4.79 7.92
CA ILE A 120 1.41 -3.45 7.44
C ILE A 120 0.30 -2.72 6.68
N GLY A 121 -0.74 -3.44 6.24
CA GLY A 121 -1.70 -2.96 5.25
C GLY A 121 -2.52 -1.76 5.70
N GLU A 122 -2.98 -1.73 6.96
CA GLU A 122 -3.79 -0.61 7.48
C GLU A 122 -2.96 0.64 7.79
N ASP A 123 -1.73 0.46 8.27
CA ASP A 123 -0.78 1.57 8.41
C ASP A 123 -0.44 2.16 7.03
N ALA A 124 -0.14 1.30 6.05
CA ALA A 124 0.14 1.70 4.67
C ALA A 124 -1.06 2.40 4.03
N ARG A 125 -2.29 1.91 4.26
CA ARG A 125 -3.54 2.57 3.83
C ARG A 125 -3.62 3.97 4.39
N THR A 126 -3.50 4.11 5.72
CA THR A 126 -3.60 5.40 6.43
C THR A 126 -2.58 6.39 5.88
N LEU A 127 -1.31 6.00 5.87
CA LEU A 127 -0.21 6.81 5.35
C LEU A 127 -0.41 7.17 3.86
N GLY A 128 -0.91 6.23 3.06
CA GLY A 128 -1.21 6.44 1.66
C GLY A 128 -2.28 7.50 1.41
N GLN A 129 -3.33 7.53 2.24
CA GLN A 129 -4.36 8.57 2.17
C GLN A 129 -3.83 9.94 2.58
N GLU A 130 -3.09 9.99 3.68
CA GLU A 130 -2.58 11.25 4.26
C GLU A 130 -1.54 11.92 3.38
N ASN A 131 -0.84 11.15 2.55
CA ASN A 131 0.35 11.63 1.84
C ASN A 131 0.25 11.54 0.32
N ASP A 132 -0.94 11.30 -0.28
CA ASP A 132 -1.11 11.34 -1.74
C ASP A 132 -0.18 10.34 -2.47
N ILE A 133 -0.12 9.10 -1.95
CA ILE A 133 0.61 7.97 -2.54
C ILE A 133 -0.26 6.70 -2.58
N TYR A 134 0.06 5.79 -3.49
CA TYR A 134 -0.57 4.48 -3.58
C TYR A 134 -0.07 3.55 -2.48
N ALA A 135 -0.97 3.17 -1.56
CA ALA A 135 -0.68 2.19 -0.52
C ALA A 135 -0.41 0.81 -1.15
N SER A 136 -1.08 0.48 -2.25
CA SER A 136 -0.80 -0.72 -3.03
C SER A 136 0.66 -0.80 -3.48
N VAL A 137 1.20 0.30 -3.99
CA VAL A 137 2.62 0.41 -4.42
C VAL A 137 3.55 0.29 -3.22
N MET A 138 3.26 0.98 -2.12
CA MET A 138 4.05 0.87 -0.88
C MET A 138 4.11 -0.58 -0.36
N ILE A 139 2.97 -1.27 -0.29
CA ILE A 139 2.90 -2.65 0.17
C ILE A 139 3.64 -3.58 -0.80
N ALA A 140 3.48 -3.40 -2.11
CA ALA A 140 4.18 -4.20 -3.11
C ALA A 140 5.71 -4.04 -3.03
N GLN A 141 6.21 -2.81 -2.85
CA GLN A 141 7.63 -2.58 -2.62
C GLN A 141 8.08 -3.21 -1.30
N ALA A 142 7.32 -3.08 -0.21
CA ALA A 142 7.65 -3.74 1.04
C ALA A 142 7.74 -5.26 0.88
N ILE A 143 6.81 -5.89 0.16
CA ILE A 143 6.85 -7.34 -0.14
C ILE A 143 8.13 -7.69 -0.90
N LEU A 144 8.41 -6.97 -1.99
CA LEU A 144 9.53 -7.27 -2.88
C LEU A 144 10.90 -7.03 -2.23
N GLU A 145 11.05 -5.93 -1.49
CA GLU A 145 12.34 -5.54 -0.90
C GLU A 145 12.68 -6.30 0.39
N SER A 146 11.67 -6.80 1.11
CA SER A 146 11.88 -7.53 2.37
C SER A 146 11.74 -9.04 2.25
N GLY A 147 11.38 -9.56 1.07
CA GLY A 147 11.01 -10.96 0.89
C GLY A 147 9.78 -11.34 1.73
N SER A 148 8.73 -10.51 1.69
CA SER A 148 7.55 -10.63 2.54
C SER A 148 7.86 -10.58 4.05
N GLY A 149 8.80 -9.73 4.45
CA GLY A 149 9.20 -9.50 5.84
C GLY A 149 10.17 -10.55 6.41
N ASN A 150 10.71 -11.44 5.58
CA ASN A 150 11.57 -12.54 6.03
C ASN A 150 13.07 -12.20 6.03
N SER A 151 13.48 -11.10 5.39
CA SER A 151 14.89 -10.67 5.46
C SER A 151 15.27 -10.29 6.90
N GLY A 152 16.51 -10.60 7.32
CA GLY A 152 16.99 -10.24 8.65
C GLY A 152 16.97 -8.73 8.92
N LEU A 153 17.08 -7.90 7.88
CA LEU A 153 16.96 -6.45 7.98
C LEU A 153 15.51 -5.99 8.21
N ALA A 154 14.53 -6.71 7.66
CA ALA A 154 13.11 -6.42 7.87
C ALA A 154 12.60 -6.99 9.19
N GLN A 155 13.16 -8.07 9.70
CA GLN A 155 12.71 -8.65 10.97
C GLN A 155 13.09 -7.77 12.18
N PRO A 156 12.41 -7.95 13.33
CA PRO A 156 12.89 -7.41 14.59
C PRO A 156 14.34 -7.84 14.86
N PRO A 157 15.19 -6.96 15.39
CA PRO A 157 14.83 -5.65 15.96
C PRO A 157 14.88 -4.48 14.94
N HIS A 158 15.10 -4.72 13.66
CA HIS A 158 15.45 -3.67 12.69
C HIS A 158 14.26 -3.08 11.92
N HIS A 159 13.26 -3.89 11.61
CA HIS A 159 12.00 -3.46 10.98
C HIS A 159 12.13 -2.70 9.66
N ASN A 160 13.27 -2.78 8.97
CA ASN A 160 13.53 -2.00 7.75
C ASN A 160 13.03 -2.75 6.51
N LEU A 161 11.81 -2.40 6.10
CA LEU A 161 11.08 -3.09 5.03
C LEU A 161 11.58 -2.76 3.62
N PHE A 162 12.30 -1.65 3.46
CA PHE A 162 12.60 -1.05 2.16
C PHE A 162 14.10 -0.98 1.86
N GLY A 163 14.95 -1.52 2.74
CA GLY A 163 16.40 -1.50 2.58
C GLY A 163 17.00 -0.08 2.59
N ILE A 164 16.39 0.87 3.31
CA ILE A 164 16.87 2.26 3.32
C ILE A 164 18.18 2.34 4.11
N LYS A 165 19.20 2.93 3.49
CA LYS A 165 20.54 3.10 4.08
C LYS A 165 20.63 4.26 5.06
N GLY A 166 21.64 4.21 5.93
CA GLY A 166 21.99 5.24 6.91
C GLY A 166 21.49 4.94 8.33
N ALA A 167 21.05 5.98 9.02
CA ALA A 167 20.54 5.89 10.39
C ALA A 167 19.17 6.57 10.50
N TYR A 168 18.27 5.98 11.28
CA TYR A 168 16.98 6.58 11.63
C TYR A 168 17.05 7.04 13.08
N GLN A 169 17.00 8.36 13.31
CA GLN A 169 17.10 8.95 14.66
C GLN A 169 18.34 8.44 15.44
N GLY A 170 19.46 8.24 14.74
CA GLY A 170 20.71 7.68 15.31
C GLY A 170 20.80 6.15 15.32
N SER A 171 19.70 5.43 15.10
CA SER A 171 19.66 3.96 15.07
C SER A 171 20.02 3.41 13.69
N SER A 172 20.99 2.49 13.65
CA SER A 172 21.50 1.87 12.42
C SER A 172 22.00 0.46 12.69
N VAL A 173 22.04 -0.38 11.65
CA VAL A 173 22.66 -1.70 11.66
C VAL A 173 23.57 -1.85 10.45
N THR A 174 24.80 -2.34 10.65
CA THR A 174 25.72 -2.65 9.55
C THR A 174 25.52 -4.10 9.12
N MET A 175 25.17 -4.32 7.86
CA MET A 175 24.96 -5.65 7.29
C MET A 175 25.68 -5.81 5.95
N SER A 176 25.97 -7.05 5.58
CA SER A 176 26.49 -7.37 4.25
C SER A 176 25.42 -7.19 3.19
N THR A 177 25.80 -6.70 2.02
CA THR A 177 24.86 -6.24 1.01
C THR A 177 25.46 -6.37 -0.40
N GLN A 178 24.72 -6.87 -1.41
CA GLN A 178 25.15 -6.98 -2.81
C GLN A 178 24.85 -5.73 -3.66
N GLU A 179 25.85 -4.94 -4.02
CA GLU A 179 25.68 -3.78 -4.89
C GLU A 179 25.90 -4.13 -6.37
N ASP A 180 25.03 -3.61 -7.24
CA ASP A 180 25.26 -3.55 -8.68
C ASP A 180 26.22 -2.39 -9.00
N ASP A 181 27.31 -2.68 -9.73
CA ASP A 181 28.27 -1.66 -10.17
C ASP A 181 27.76 -0.76 -11.33
N GLY A 182 26.49 -0.96 -11.74
CA GLY A 182 25.85 -0.25 -12.84
C GLY A 182 26.02 -0.93 -14.19
N THR A 183 26.78 -2.02 -14.24
CA THR A 183 26.94 -2.88 -15.43
C THR A 183 26.17 -4.19 -15.33
N GLY A 184 25.49 -4.43 -14.20
CA GLY A 184 24.81 -5.67 -13.87
C GLY A 184 25.69 -6.67 -13.10
N LYS A 185 26.92 -6.29 -12.77
CA LYS A 185 27.82 -7.12 -11.95
C LYS A 185 27.66 -6.76 -10.48
N PHE A 186 27.38 -7.80 -9.69
CA PHE A 186 27.19 -7.66 -8.24
C PHE A 186 28.49 -7.84 -7.46
N HIS A 187 28.64 -7.08 -6.38
CA HIS A 187 29.72 -7.25 -5.41
C HIS A 187 29.19 -7.04 -3.98
N THR A 188 29.73 -7.79 -3.02
CA THR A 188 29.30 -7.71 -1.63
C THR A 188 30.12 -6.68 -0.86
N ILE A 189 29.45 -5.73 -0.22
CA ILE A 189 30.04 -4.77 0.71
C ILE A 189 29.34 -4.85 2.07
N LYS A 190 29.92 -4.23 3.11
CA LYS A 190 29.19 -3.93 4.35
C LYS A 190 28.69 -2.50 4.26
N ASP A 191 27.40 -2.29 4.54
CA ASP A 191 26.80 -0.95 4.54
C ASP A 191 25.89 -0.76 5.76
N ALA A 192 25.66 0.50 6.13
CA ALA A 192 24.81 0.89 7.22
C ALA A 192 23.36 1.05 6.74
N PHE A 193 22.43 0.39 7.41
CA PHE A 193 21.01 0.46 7.16
C PHE A 193 20.27 1.09 8.34
N ARG A 194 19.21 1.83 8.04
CA ARG A 194 18.34 2.39 9.08
C ARG A 194 17.74 1.25 9.90
N SER A 195 17.65 1.44 11.21
CA SER A 195 16.96 0.53 12.13
C SER A 195 15.80 1.27 12.78
N TYR A 196 14.60 0.71 12.69
CA TYR A 196 13.36 1.36 13.14
C TYR A 196 12.80 0.66 14.38
N PRO A 197 12.07 1.40 15.25
CA PRO A 197 11.41 0.82 16.41
C PRO A 197 10.29 -0.16 16.03
N ASP A 198 9.61 0.07 14.90
CA ASP A 198 8.52 -0.75 14.40
C ASP A 198 8.35 -0.58 12.88
N TYR A 199 7.44 -1.35 12.28
CA TYR A 199 7.13 -1.27 10.85
C TYR A 199 6.49 0.06 10.46
N ARG A 200 5.69 0.68 11.33
CA ARG A 200 5.03 1.95 11.04
C ARG A 200 6.05 3.07 10.83
N ALA A 201 7.11 3.10 11.63
CA ALA A 201 8.23 4.02 11.45
C ALA A 201 8.96 3.79 10.12
N SER A 202 9.17 2.52 9.70
CA SER A 202 9.73 2.21 8.39
C SER A 202 8.83 2.66 7.23
N LEU A 203 7.51 2.46 7.34
CA LEU A 203 6.53 2.90 6.34
C LEU A 203 6.51 4.43 6.24
N LYS A 204 6.54 5.13 7.37
CA LYS A 204 6.56 6.60 7.40
C LYS A 204 7.83 7.17 6.78
N ASP A 205 8.99 6.59 7.05
CA ASP A 205 10.26 7.04 6.47
C ASP A 205 10.32 6.79 4.95
N TYR A 206 9.70 5.70 4.48
CA TYR A 206 9.45 5.49 3.05
C TYR A 206 8.54 6.59 2.46
N VAL A 207 7.48 7.01 3.17
CA VAL A 207 6.64 8.13 2.71
C VAL A 207 7.47 9.41 2.57
N ASP A 208 8.27 9.74 3.59
CA ASP A 208 9.09 10.96 3.60
C ASP A 208 10.03 11.00 2.38
N LEU A 209 10.57 9.84 1.98
CA LEU A 209 11.35 9.69 0.76
C LEU A 209 10.51 9.85 -0.52
N ILE A 210 9.42 9.09 -0.66
CA ILE A 210 8.59 9.11 -1.89
C ILE A 210 7.94 10.49 -2.08
N ARG A 211 7.78 11.28 -1.03
CA ARG A 211 7.27 12.66 -1.09
C ARG A 211 8.31 13.72 -1.41
N THR A 212 9.55 13.33 -1.74
CA THR A 212 10.53 14.25 -2.31
C THR A 212 10.25 14.54 -3.78
N ALA A 213 10.76 15.68 -4.28
CA ALA A 213 10.58 16.10 -5.68
C ALA A 213 11.07 15.06 -6.70
N THR A 214 12.08 14.26 -6.33
CA THR A 214 12.62 13.17 -7.14
C THR A 214 11.54 12.18 -7.57
N TYR A 215 10.61 11.85 -6.67
CA TYR A 215 9.57 10.85 -6.89
C TYR A 215 8.20 11.46 -7.21
N GLN A 216 8.14 12.74 -7.61
CA GLN A 216 6.85 13.41 -7.83
C GLN A 216 5.95 12.72 -8.86
N ALA A 217 6.53 12.04 -9.86
CA ALA A 217 5.78 11.28 -10.86
C ALA A 217 5.06 10.04 -10.29
N VAL A 218 5.39 9.61 -9.08
CA VAL A 218 4.80 8.45 -8.38
C VAL A 218 3.55 8.85 -7.58
N TRP A 219 3.40 10.14 -7.24
CA TRP A 219 2.30 10.63 -6.41
C TRP A 219 0.94 10.41 -7.06
N LYS A 220 -0.09 10.10 -6.28
CA LYS A 220 -1.45 9.84 -6.77
C LYS A 220 -1.98 10.98 -7.63
N LYS A 221 -1.73 12.24 -7.27
CA LYS A 221 -2.14 13.39 -8.08
C LYS A 221 -1.49 13.48 -9.46
N ASN A 222 -0.32 12.86 -9.66
CA ASN A 222 0.47 12.93 -10.89
C ASN A 222 0.44 11.62 -11.70
N ALA A 223 0.18 10.49 -11.04
CA ALA A 223 0.04 9.17 -11.64
C ALA A 223 -1.44 8.75 -11.61
N PRO A 224 -2.12 8.59 -12.75
CA PRO A 224 -3.57 8.31 -12.78
C PRO A 224 -3.97 6.94 -12.22
N ASN A 225 -3.02 6.02 -12.03
CA ASN A 225 -3.22 4.70 -11.44
C ASN A 225 -1.88 4.14 -10.94
N TYR A 226 -1.94 3.02 -10.20
CA TYR A 226 -0.74 2.37 -9.67
C TYR A 226 0.25 1.96 -10.78
N LYS A 227 -0.22 1.55 -11.97
CA LYS A 227 0.65 1.16 -13.10
C LYS A 227 1.51 2.32 -13.60
N ALA A 228 0.96 3.54 -13.60
CA ALA A 228 1.73 4.74 -13.91
C ALA A 228 2.77 5.04 -12.81
N ALA A 229 2.39 4.86 -11.54
CA ALA A 229 3.29 5.06 -10.40
C ALA A 229 4.45 4.03 -10.38
N THR A 230 4.16 2.74 -10.57
CA THR A 230 5.18 1.67 -10.65
C THR A 230 6.10 1.89 -11.84
N LYS A 231 5.56 2.28 -13.01
CA LYS A 231 6.38 2.65 -14.16
C LYS A 231 7.32 3.82 -13.88
N ALA A 232 6.88 4.83 -13.14
CA ALA A 232 7.71 5.96 -12.74
C ALA A 232 8.82 5.57 -11.73
N LEU A 233 8.64 4.47 -10.99
CA LEU A 233 9.67 3.93 -10.09
C LEU A 233 10.75 3.13 -10.84
N THR A 234 10.44 2.51 -11.98
CA THR A 234 11.41 1.73 -12.76
C THR A 234 12.56 2.60 -13.24
N GLY A 235 13.80 2.20 -12.94
CA GLY A 235 15.01 2.95 -13.29
C GLY A 235 15.29 4.15 -12.38
N LEU A 236 14.36 4.51 -11.48
CA LEU A 236 14.53 5.59 -10.51
C LEU A 236 14.75 5.05 -9.10
N TYR A 237 13.92 4.10 -8.67
CA TYR A 237 14.04 3.44 -7.37
C TYR A 237 14.97 2.22 -7.43
N ALA A 238 14.88 1.45 -8.52
CA ALA A 238 15.69 0.25 -8.75
C ALA A 238 16.21 0.22 -10.19
N THR A 239 17.40 -0.35 -10.41
CA THR A 239 17.97 -0.56 -11.76
C THR A 239 17.28 -1.69 -12.53
N ASP A 240 16.47 -2.53 -11.86
CA ASP A 240 15.72 -3.60 -12.51
C ASP A 240 14.75 -3.04 -13.56
N LYS A 241 15.02 -3.33 -14.83
CA LYS A 241 14.17 -2.89 -15.96
C LYS A 241 12.74 -3.43 -15.89
N ASN A 242 12.52 -4.49 -15.11
CA ASN A 242 11.21 -5.12 -14.94
C ASN A 242 10.56 -4.79 -13.58
N TYR A 243 11.09 -3.79 -12.85
CA TYR A 243 10.62 -3.47 -11.50
C TYR A 243 9.11 -3.23 -11.43
N ASN A 244 8.59 -2.36 -12.31
CA ASN A 244 7.15 -2.09 -12.37
C ASN A 244 6.32 -3.34 -12.61
N LYS A 245 6.78 -4.27 -13.46
CA LYS A 245 6.02 -5.48 -13.77
C LYS A 245 5.93 -6.43 -12.57
N LYS A 246 7.01 -6.53 -11.78
CA LYS A 246 7.01 -7.29 -10.53
C LYS A 246 6.05 -6.67 -9.51
N LEU A 247 6.09 -5.34 -9.37
CA LEU A 247 5.16 -4.63 -8.49
C LEU A 247 3.70 -4.78 -8.95
N ASP A 248 3.43 -4.61 -10.23
CA ASP A 248 2.09 -4.76 -10.80
C ASP A 248 1.56 -6.18 -10.57
N ALA A 249 2.39 -7.22 -10.77
CA ALA A 249 2.01 -8.61 -10.53
C ALA A 249 1.70 -8.88 -9.05
N LEU A 250 2.46 -8.31 -8.12
CA LEU A 250 2.17 -8.38 -6.68
C LEU A 250 0.86 -7.65 -6.32
N ILE A 251 0.65 -6.46 -6.86
CA ILE A 251 -0.56 -5.66 -6.63
C ILE A 251 -1.80 -6.41 -7.10
N GLU A 252 -1.74 -7.02 -8.28
CA GLU A 252 -2.84 -7.78 -8.87
C GLU A 252 -3.10 -9.08 -8.09
N ALA A 253 -2.06 -9.88 -7.81
CA ALA A 253 -2.22 -11.18 -7.15
C ALA A 253 -2.76 -11.09 -5.71
N TYR A 254 -2.39 -10.05 -4.97
CA TYR A 254 -2.83 -9.85 -3.58
C TYR A 254 -3.99 -8.85 -3.43
N ASP A 255 -4.56 -8.36 -4.54
CA ASP A 255 -5.61 -7.33 -4.58
C ASP A 255 -5.26 -6.13 -3.68
N LEU A 256 -4.05 -5.60 -3.84
CA LEU A 256 -3.52 -4.54 -2.95
C LEU A 256 -4.21 -3.19 -3.15
N THR A 257 -4.90 -3.00 -4.28
CA THR A 257 -5.66 -1.76 -4.56
C THR A 257 -6.77 -1.50 -3.55
N LYS A 258 -7.22 -2.52 -2.80
CA LYS A 258 -8.16 -2.33 -1.67
C LYS A 258 -7.62 -1.41 -0.57
N TYR A 259 -6.29 -1.30 -0.42
CA TYR A 259 -5.64 -0.39 0.53
C TYR A 259 -5.44 1.02 -0.05
N ASP A 260 -5.65 1.22 -1.35
CA ASP A 260 -5.64 2.57 -1.93
C ASP A 260 -6.90 3.35 -1.57
N GLN A 261 -7.92 2.67 -1.05
CA GLN A 261 -9.17 3.22 -0.57
C GLN A 261 -9.18 3.31 0.97
N PRO A 262 -9.83 4.31 1.57
CA PRO A 262 -10.06 4.35 3.03
C PRO A 262 -10.92 3.16 3.51
N THR A 263 -10.83 2.78 4.80
CA THR A 263 -11.72 1.76 5.40
C THR A 263 -13.05 2.35 5.86
N ASP A 264 -14.08 1.51 5.96
CA ASP A 264 -15.36 1.79 6.64
C ASP A 264 -15.16 2.48 8.00
N LYS A 265 -14.24 1.96 8.84
CA LYS A 265 -13.95 2.51 10.17
C LYS A 265 -13.31 3.90 10.11
N THR A 266 -12.36 4.13 9.20
CA THR A 266 -11.78 5.46 8.99
C THR A 266 -12.74 6.42 8.29
N LEU A 267 -13.71 5.94 7.52
CA LEU A 267 -14.75 6.78 6.91
C LEU A 267 -15.77 7.20 7.98
N LEU A 268 -16.18 6.30 8.87
CA LEU A 268 -17.07 6.60 10.00
C LEU A 268 -16.39 7.51 11.05
N GLU A 269 -15.13 7.25 11.41
CA GLU A 269 -14.36 8.08 12.36
C GLU A 269 -13.92 9.43 11.77
N ARG A 270 -13.80 9.56 10.44
CA ARG A 270 -13.46 10.83 9.76
C ARG A 270 -14.69 11.68 9.43
N TYR A 271 -15.89 11.11 9.52
CA TYR A 271 -17.16 11.83 9.37
C TYR A 271 -18.09 11.59 10.57
N PRO A 272 -17.69 11.97 11.80
CA PRO A 272 -18.60 11.98 12.95
C PRO A 272 -19.77 12.97 12.76
N ASP A 273 -19.61 13.91 11.83
CA ASP A 273 -20.61 14.90 11.39
C ASP A 273 -21.25 14.48 10.04
N GLY A 274 -21.66 13.24 9.88
CA GLY A 274 -22.63 12.94 8.83
C GLY A 274 -23.89 13.77 9.11
N ASP A 275 -24.41 14.51 8.11
CA ASP A 275 -25.68 15.24 8.25
C ASP A 275 -26.87 14.30 8.58
N TYR A 276 -26.63 12.99 8.52
CA TYR A 276 -27.59 11.94 8.76
C TYR A 276 -27.24 11.05 9.96
N PRO A 277 -28.26 10.59 10.73
CA PRO A 277 -28.06 9.67 11.83
C PRO A 277 -27.54 8.30 11.35
N ASP A 278 -26.97 7.53 12.28
CA ASP A 278 -26.60 6.12 12.07
C ASP A 278 -27.78 5.31 11.51
N TYR A 279 -27.53 4.35 10.63
CA TYR A 279 -28.59 3.48 10.11
C TYR A 279 -29.24 2.70 11.25
N ASP A 280 -30.57 2.82 11.39
CA ASP A 280 -31.30 2.29 12.55
C ASP A 280 -31.59 0.78 12.49
N GLY A 281 -31.27 0.14 11.35
CA GLY A 281 -31.45 -1.30 11.16
C GLY A 281 -32.89 -1.74 11.01
N LYS A 282 -33.85 -0.83 10.86
CA LYS A 282 -35.28 -1.18 10.78
C LYS A 282 -35.72 -1.45 9.34
N ASP A 283 -36.64 -2.41 9.20
CA ASP A 283 -37.44 -2.57 7.99
C ASP A 283 -38.67 -1.65 8.09
N TYR A 284 -38.76 -0.70 7.17
CA TYR A 284 -39.89 0.23 7.07
C TYR A 284 -41.02 -0.40 6.23
N PRO A 285 -42.30 -0.02 6.43
CA PRO A 285 -43.41 -0.60 5.68
C PRO A 285 -43.20 -0.51 4.16
N GLY A 286 -43.26 -1.66 3.48
CA GLY A 286 -42.99 -1.79 2.05
C GLY A 286 -41.63 -2.39 1.70
N ALA A 287 -40.70 -2.44 2.67
CA ALA A 287 -39.37 -3.03 2.50
C ALA A 287 -39.42 -4.52 2.16
N GLU A 288 -40.45 -5.22 2.63
CA GLU A 288 -40.70 -6.65 2.37
C GLU A 288 -40.90 -6.97 0.88
N ASN A 289 -41.19 -5.97 0.05
CA ASN A 289 -41.35 -6.14 -1.40
C ASN A 289 -40.01 -6.17 -2.14
N TYR A 290 -38.91 -5.76 -1.48
CA TYR A 290 -37.57 -5.81 -2.04
C TYR A 290 -36.84 -7.10 -1.64
N THR A 291 -36.68 -8.01 -2.60
CA THR A 291 -35.93 -9.26 -2.41
C THR A 291 -34.42 -9.07 -2.50
N ASP A 292 -33.97 -8.06 -3.24
CA ASP A 292 -32.55 -7.67 -3.30
C ASP A 292 -32.16 -6.89 -2.04
N THR A 293 -31.05 -7.27 -1.41
CA THR A 293 -30.64 -6.69 -0.14
C THR A 293 -30.13 -5.26 -0.26
N SER A 294 -29.55 -4.89 -1.40
CA SER A 294 -29.10 -3.50 -1.65
C SER A 294 -30.31 -2.59 -1.86
N ALA A 295 -31.30 -3.06 -2.62
CA ALA A 295 -32.58 -2.39 -2.84
C ALA A 295 -33.35 -2.18 -1.54
N ARG A 296 -33.48 -3.22 -0.72
CA ARG A 296 -34.14 -3.14 0.58
C ARG A 296 -33.43 -2.17 1.52
N TYR A 297 -32.09 -2.21 1.55
CA TYR A 297 -31.30 -1.27 2.32
C TYR A 297 -31.53 0.18 1.88
N ALA A 298 -31.43 0.48 0.58
CA ALA A 298 -31.63 1.83 0.06
C ALA A 298 -33.04 2.35 0.36
N PHE A 299 -34.07 1.50 0.25
CA PHE A 299 -35.45 1.84 0.64
C PHE A 299 -35.56 2.21 2.13
N ASN A 300 -35.04 1.37 3.02
CA ASN A 300 -35.08 1.62 4.46
C ASN A 300 -34.27 2.86 4.85
N ARG A 301 -33.07 3.01 4.27
CA ARG A 301 -32.21 4.17 4.52
C ARG A 301 -32.89 5.45 4.07
N MET A 302 -33.50 5.49 2.89
CA MET A 302 -34.28 6.66 2.45
C MET A 302 -35.48 6.94 3.37
N SER A 303 -36.19 5.90 3.80
CA SER A 303 -37.33 6.04 4.73
C SER A 303 -36.90 6.63 6.07
N GLN A 304 -35.77 6.19 6.62
CA GLN A 304 -35.18 6.73 7.83
C GLN A 304 -34.84 8.23 7.69
N LEU A 305 -34.35 8.64 6.52
CA LEU A 305 -33.97 10.03 6.24
C LEU A 305 -35.17 10.92 5.84
N GLY A 306 -36.41 10.42 5.96
CA GLY A 306 -37.62 11.15 5.60
C GLY A 306 -37.88 11.26 4.10
N GLY A 307 -37.11 10.52 3.29
CA GLY A 307 -37.36 10.34 1.86
C GLY A 307 -38.43 9.29 1.61
N LYS A 308 -39.13 9.41 0.48
CA LYS A 308 -40.05 8.40 -0.04
C LYS A 308 -39.50 7.83 -1.33
N LEU A 309 -39.48 6.51 -1.42
CA LEU A 309 -39.32 5.73 -2.66
C LEU A 309 -40.56 4.85 -2.84
N GLU A 310 -40.84 4.39 -4.06
CA GLU A 310 -41.88 3.37 -4.26
C GLU A 310 -41.43 2.04 -3.67
N THR A 311 -42.37 1.14 -3.43
CA THR A 311 -42.10 -0.19 -2.87
C THR A 311 -41.88 -1.27 -3.93
N ASN A 312 -41.93 -0.90 -5.21
CA ASN A 312 -41.97 -1.84 -6.33
C ASN A 312 -41.01 -1.46 -7.48
N PHE A 313 -39.90 -0.77 -7.18
CA PHE A 313 -38.85 -0.63 -8.18
C PHE A 313 -38.31 -2.02 -8.57
N ALA A 314 -37.88 -2.15 -9.82
CA ALA A 314 -37.34 -3.40 -10.36
C ALA A 314 -35.99 -3.76 -9.71
N GLU A 315 -35.28 -4.74 -10.30
CA GLU A 315 -33.92 -5.11 -9.92
C GLU A 315 -32.97 -3.89 -9.88
N PRO A 316 -31.90 -3.90 -9.07
CA PRO A 316 -31.00 -2.74 -8.88
C PRO A 316 -30.52 -2.07 -10.18
N LYS A 317 -30.14 -2.85 -11.21
CA LYS A 317 -29.76 -2.32 -12.54
C LYS A 317 -30.86 -1.49 -13.24
N ASN A 318 -32.12 -1.65 -12.86
CA ASN A 318 -33.28 -0.99 -13.46
C ASN A 318 -33.91 0.06 -12.52
N TRP A 319 -33.23 0.44 -11.43
CA TRP A 319 -33.78 1.40 -10.46
C TRP A 319 -33.97 2.79 -11.07
N SER A 320 -32.98 3.32 -11.80
CA SER A 320 -33.13 4.61 -12.49
C SER A 320 -34.34 4.65 -13.43
N SER A 321 -34.54 3.61 -14.23
CA SER A 321 -35.64 3.56 -15.19
C SER A 321 -36.99 3.38 -14.49
N SER A 322 -37.05 2.57 -13.44
CA SER A 322 -38.22 2.40 -12.57
C SER A 322 -38.61 3.73 -11.90
N ALA A 323 -37.63 4.43 -11.33
CA ALA A 323 -37.82 5.71 -10.68
C ALA A 323 -38.33 6.78 -11.67
N SER A 324 -37.72 6.88 -12.86
CA SER A 324 -38.17 7.81 -13.89
C SER A 324 -39.62 7.55 -14.34
N GLN A 325 -40.01 6.29 -14.54
CA GLN A 325 -41.39 5.90 -14.87
C GLN A 325 -42.40 6.27 -13.77
N GLN A 326 -41.96 6.26 -12.51
CA GLN A 326 -42.75 6.63 -11.33
C GLN A 326 -42.66 8.14 -11.00
N GLY A 327 -42.11 8.94 -11.92
CA GLY A 327 -42.06 10.40 -11.82
C GLY A 327 -41.03 10.93 -10.81
N TYR A 328 -39.98 10.17 -10.50
CA TYR A 328 -38.86 10.64 -9.71
C TYR A 328 -37.87 11.41 -10.58
N GLU A 329 -37.17 12.37 -9.97
CA GLU A 329 -36.06 13.06 -10.62
C GLU A 329 -34.85 12.13 -10.65
N VAL A 330 -34.36 11.85 -11.86
CA VAL A 330 -33.13 11.07 -12.11
C VAL A 330 -32.15 11.95 -12.85
N LYS A 331 -31.00 12.25 -12.22
CA LYS A 331 -29.97 13.15 -12.76
C LYS A 331 -28.57 12.56 -12.60
N LYS A 332 -27.61 13.13 -13.32
CA LYS A 332 -26.16 12.89 -13.10
C LYS A 332 -25.54 13.82 -12.05
N GLU A 333 -26.33 14.76 -11.55
CA GLU A 333 -25.93 15.67 -10.49
C GLU A 333 -25.94 14.93 -9.15
N VAL A 334 -24.78 14.86 -8.48
CA VAL A 334 -24.65 14.19 -7.18
C VAL A 334 -25.21 15.08 -6.09
N LYS A 335 -26.11 14.55 -5.26
CA LYS A 335 -26.60 15.22 -4.05
C LYS A 335 -26.62 14.26 -2.87
N VAL A 336 -26.28 14.78 -1.70
CA VAL A 336 -26.47 14.06 -0.42
C VAL A 336 -27.94 13.69 -0.27
N GLY A 337 -28.22 12.46 0.18
CA GLY A 337 -29.58 11.94 0.33
C GLY A 337 -30.22 11.42 -0.96
N THR A 338 -29.46 11.29 -2.05
CA THR A 338 -29.92 10.60 -3.27
C THR A 338 -29.53 9.12 -3.24
N VAL A 339 -30.21 8.32 -4.06
CA VAL A 339 -29.85 6.92 -4.30
C VAL A 339 -29.11 6.81 -5.62
N VAL A 340 -27.92 6.18 -5.61
CA VAL A 340 -27.19 5.87 -6.83
C VAL A 340 -27.53 4.46 -7.32
N SER A 341 -27.83 4.34 -8.61
CA SER A 341 -28.09 3.07 -9.28
C SER A 341 -26.90 2.67 -10.13
N LEU A 342 -26.18 1.62 -9.72
CA LEU A 342 -24.97 1.12 -10.37
C LEU A 342 -25.30 -0.02 -11.34
N GLN A 343 -25.00 0.18 -12.62
CA GLN A 343 -25.17 -0.85 -13.66
C GLN A 343 -24.13 -1.97 -13.52
N PRO A 344 -24.37 -3.17 -14.07
CA PRO A 344 -23.39 -4.25 -14.06
C PRO A 344 -22.00 -3.80 -14.54
N GLY A 345 -20.97 -4.06 -13.73
CA GLY A 345 -19.59 -3.66 -14.00
C GLY A 345 -19.22 -2.24 -13.58
N GLN A 346 -20.18 -1.34 -13.34
CA GLN A 346 -19.89 -0.01 -12.78
C GLN A 346 -19.55 -0.12 -11.30
N GLU A 347 -18.46 0.51 -10.87
CA GLU A 347 -18.08 0.54 -9.45
C GLU A 347 -18.10 -0.86 -8.82
N LYS A 348 -17.62 -1.87 -9.57
CA LYS A 348 -17.59 -3.29 -9.19
C LYS A 348 -18.98 -3.92 -8.96
N ALA A 349 -20.09 -3.31 -9.39
CA ALA A 349 -21.43 -3.87 -9.25
C ALA A 349 -21.58 -5.23 -9.97
N GLY A 350 -22.37 -6.13 -9.38
CA GLY A 350 -22.56 -7.48 -9.90
C GLY A 350 -23.48 -7.52 -11.12
N SER A 351 -23.81 -8.72 -11.60
CA SER A 351 -24.68 -8.91 -12.79
C SER A 351 -26.11 -8.38 -12.60
N GLN A 352 -26.56 -8.21 -11.36
CA GLN A 352 -27.87 -7.63 -11.02
C GLN A 352 -27.83 -6.11 -10.84
N GLY A 353 -26.66 -5.49 -10.96
CA GLY A 353 -26.42 -4.12 -10.54
C GLY A 353 -26.20 -4.02 -9.03
N GLN A 354 -26.27 -2.81 -8.50
CA GLN A 354 -26.19 -2.50 -7.08
C GLN A 354 -26.84 -1.14 -6.85
N VAL A 355 -27.54 -0.93 -5.74
CA VAL A 355 -27.97 0.42 -5.32
C VAL A 355 -27.36 0.80 -3.98
N ALA A 356 -27.05 2.09 -3.85
CA ALA A 356 -26.39 2.64 -2.68
C ALA A 356 -26.92 4.04 -2.38
N VAL A 357 -26.72 4.51 -1.16
CA VAL A 357 -27.18 5.84 -0.73
C VAL A 357 -26.01 6.80 -0.66
N VAL A 358 -26.18 8.01 -1.19
CA VAL A 358 -25.18 9.07 -1.09
C VAL A 358 -25.24 9.71 0.29
N GLU A 359 -24.23 9.40 1.11
CA GLU A 359 -24.10 9.92 2.48
C GLU A 359 -23.34 11.26 2.50
N LYS A 360 -22.41 11.48 1.56
CA LYS A 360 -21.64 12.72 1.49
C LYS A 360 -21.11 12.99 0.08
N VAL A 361 -21.04 14.27 -0.28
CA VAL A 361 -20.28 14.75 -1.45
C VAL A 361 -19.09 15.56 -0.94
N PHE A 362 -17.88 15.17 -1.31
CA PHE A 362 -16.66 15.85 -0.92
C PHE A 362 -16.40 17.10 -1.77
N PRO A 363 -15.64 18.09 -1.27
CA PRO A 363 -15.22 19.24 -2.07
C PRO A 363 -14.48 18.86 -3.36
N SER A 364 -13.83 17.69 -3.40
CA SER A 364 -13.19 17.13 -4.59
C SER A 364 -14.18 16.62 -5.66
N GLY A 365 -15.47 16.52 -5.33
CA GLY A 365 -16.50 15.88 -6.15
C GLY A 365 -16.60 14.36 -5.96
N ALA A 366 -15.71 13.74 -5.18
CA ALA A 366 -15.84 12.34 -4.80
C ALA A 366 -17.05 12.14 -3.85
N VAL A 367 -17.57 10.93 -3.80
CA VAL A 367 -18.87 10.65 -3.16
C VAL A 367 -18.72 9.51 -2.18
N LEU A 368 -19.10 9.72 -0.93
CA LEU A 368 -19.28 8.65 0.05
C LEU A 368 -20.65 8.03 -0.16
N ILE A 369 -20.65 6.71 -0.40
CA ILE A 369 -21.87 5.92 -0.45
C ILE A 369 -21.92 4.90 0.67
N SER A 370 -23.13 4.59 1.12
CA SER A 370 -23.44 3.46 1.99
C SER A 370 -24.23 2.41 1.21
N GLU A 371 -23.91 1.13 1.44
CA GLU A 371 -24.54 0.01 0.74
C GLU A 371 -24.50 -1.27 1.58
N TYR A 372 -25.45 -2.18 1.34
CA TYR A 372 -25.52 -3.44 2.08
C TYR A 372 -24.98 -4.62 1.27
N GLY A 373 -24.19 -5.48 1.92
CA GLY A 373 -23.83 -6.79 1.40
C GLY A 373 -22.76 -6.82 0.31
N LYS A 374 -22.09 -5.69 0.00
CA LYS A 374 -21.11 -5.63 -1.08
C LYS A 374 -19.75 -6.24 -0.75
N PHE A 375 -19.18 -5.85 0.39
CA PHE A 375 -17.87 -6.31 0.84
C PHE A 375 -17.95 -7.19 2.11
N SER A 376 -19.04 -7.07 2.86
CA SER A 376 -19.34 -7.87 4.03
C SER A 376 -20.78 -8.36 3.95
N PRO A 377 -21.04 -9.64 3.65
CA PRO A 377 -22.40 -10.15 3.65
C PRO A 377 -23.01 -9.94 5.04
N ARG A 378 -24.19 -9.33 5.08
CA ARG A 378 -24.98 -8.99 6.29
C ARG A 378 -24.62 -7.69 7.02
N LEU A 379 -23.77 -6.83 6.45
CA LEU A 379 -23.45 -5.54 7.04
C LEU A 379 -23.65 -4.40 6.03
N VAL A 380 -23.94 -3.22 6.58
CA VAL A 380 -23.78 -1.95 5.86
C VAL A 380 -22.28 -1.68 5.73
N SER A 381 -21.84 -1.35 4.53
CA SER A 381 -20.48 -0.97 4.18
C SER A 381 -20.49 0.43 3.56
N PHE A 382 -19.36 1.13 3.64
CA PHE A 382 -19.18 2.47 3.11
C PHE A 382 -18.02 2.46 2.12
N ARG A 383 -18.13 3.24 1.05
CA ARG A 383 -16.95 3.49 0.20
C ARG A 383 -17.05 4.79 -0.53
N VAL A 384 -15.90 5.24 -1.02
CA VAL A 384 -15.80 6.44 -1.84
C VAL A 384 -15.80 6.05 -3.31
N ILE A 385 -16.68 6.67 -4.07
CA ILE A 385 -16.62 6.71 -5.54
C ILE A 385 -15.85 7.98 -5.92
N ASP A 386 -14.83 7.85 -6.77
CA ASP A 386 -14.05 9.01 -7.19
C ASP A 386 -14.90 9.99 -8.02
N ALA A 387 -14.46 11.25 -8.08
CA ALA A 387 -15.23 12.33 -8.71
C ALA A 387 -15.55 12.06 -10.19
N LYS A 388 -14.64 11.42 -10.93
CA LYS A 388 -14.81 11.17 -12.37
C LYS A 388 -15.84 10.08 -12.60
N SER A 389 -15.80 9.00 -11.82
CA SER A 389 -16.82 7.96 -11.84
C SER A 389 -18.17 8.51 -11.41
N ALA A 390 -18.21 9.27 -10.30
CA ALA A 390 -19.45 9.80 -9.74
C ALA A 390 -20.26 10.63 -10.73
N GLN A 391 -19.62 11.45 -11.58
CA GLN A 391 -20.28 12.26 -12.59
C GLN A 391 -20.91 11.47 -13.75
N GLN A 392 -20.59 10.17 -13.87
CA GLN A 392 -21.10 9.30 -14.94
C GLN A 392 -22.30 8.47 -14.49
N LEU A 393 -22.60 8.46 -13.19
CA LEU A 393 -23.67 7.67 -12.59
C LEU A 393 -25.00 8.42 -12.57
N GLU A 394 -26.08 7.68 -12.35
CA GLU A 394 -27.43 8.21 -12.21
C GLU A 394 -27.88 8.17 -10.75
N TYR A 395 -28.44 9.29 -10.32
CA TYR A 395 -28.89 9.54 -8.95
C TYR A 395 -30.39 9.82 -8.96
N ILE A 396 -31.10 9.08 -8.12
CA ILE A 396 -32.54 9.18 -7.91
C ILE A 396 -32.75 10.08 -6.71
N THR A 397 -33.47 11.18 -6.91
CA THR A 397 -33.88 12.06 -5.80
C THR A 397 -35.16 11.51 -5.19
N PRO A 398 -35.16 11.11 -3.90
CA PRO A 398 -36.38 10.65 -3.24
C PRO A 398 -37.40 11.80 -3.17
N LYS A 399 -38.69 11.47 -3.19
CA LYS A 399 -39.75 12.46 -2.95
C LYS A 399 -39.75 12.81 -1.47
N SER A 400 -40.04 14.06 -1.11
CA SER A 400 -40.23 14.43 0.30
C SER A 400 -41.49 13.73 0.83
N GLN A 401 -41.44 13.24 2.07
CA GLN A 401 -42.68 12.91 2.77
C GLN A 401 -43.44 14.21 3.03
N HIS A 402 -44.63 14.37 2.45
CA HIS A 402 -45.59 15.34 2.97
C HIS A 402 -45.98 14.87 4.36
N ILE A 403 -45.31 15.41 5.38
CA ILE A 403 -45.88 15.41 6.72
C ILE A 403 -47.05 16.37 6.62
N THR A 404 -48.26 15.83 6.47
CA THR A 404 -49.45 16.60 6.83
C THR A 404 -49.36 16.80 8.33
N ASP A 405 -49.13 18.05 8.74
CA ASP A 405 -49.04 18.50 10.14
C ASP A 405 -50.16 17.95 11.03
#